data_AF-A0A9Q9ZSH9-F1
#
_entry.id   AF-A0A9Q9ZSH9-F1
#
_cell.length_a   1.000
_cell.length_b   1.000
_cell.length_c   1.000
_cell.angle_alpha   90.00
_cell.angle_beta   90.00
_cell.angle_gamma   90.00
#
_symmetry.space_group_name_H-M   'P 1'
#
loop_
_entity.id
_entity.type
_entity.pdbx_description
1 polymer ?
#
loop_
_entity_poly.entity_id
_entity_poly.type
_entity_poly.pdbx_seq_one_letter_code
_entity_poly.pdbx_strand_id
1 'polypeptide(L)'
;MKDLQLLLLLLILQNHKVHMDSTGRNQDCAWSCSEGLQCKPRAYSPLSAFHCRNQAVSSAVFNNVMLSNVLACEGRKCSLQLKIAASVNVTGDIRGVSVCADSAGMIGHCQIYTFGNVGKGKATGKQVDVQFKCVPVRPGQLVFVTLKTIPNYCKAMWTQRHLVPECSHEGIKDEITECITGKLAYAVDKARNMLTVKVTDAPENTDYNLRLCHKRNVICTGEGAQRTIKPQYLESSITLHYSKPLPCLCIEGWPARVDARRVQVCPFKNNLEELWSGITYDLNKEELIWEPLCPVKVSVSLCHADGGKSCQDLGNVFHSEGQKAIFSSVDPHPMLCTKFTTEVGTWIKCPFAKGNFSVWTAKVTSKDGQQWAEISTWVKASFSISVCEMNPSPQCKQIEGNKFQSFSVDKMKHTDFNLSKSACEVCVCIKVQRVDVRFSVPVLQCDLQCCKYICKGDKIAAEATFEIVAC
;
A
#
# COMPACT_ATOMS: atom_id res chain seq x y z
N MET A 1 -4.21 31.47 -9.18
CA MET A 1 -5.57 31.15 -8.70
C MET A 1 -5.72 29.74 -8.12
N LYS A 2 -4.99 28.72 -8.60
CA LYS A 2 -5.01 27.36 -8.02
C LYS A 2 -4.28 27.26 -6.67
N ASP A 3 -3.19 28.01 -6.48
CA ASP A 3 -2.44 28.00 -5.20
C ASP A 3 -3.20 28.67 -4.06
N LEU A 4 -4.07 29.65 -4.36
CA LEU A 4 -4.88 30.33 -3.34
C LEU A 4 -6.01 29.42 -2.82
N GLN A 5 -6.54 28.52 -3.65
CA GLN A 5 -7.50 27.51 -3.21
C GLN A 5 -6.81 26.42 -2.37
N LEU A 6 -5.58 26.04 -2.70
CA LEU A 6 -4.81 25.07 -1.92
C LEU A 6 -4.43 25.65 -0.54
N LEU A 7 -4.03 26.93 -0.49
CA LEU A 7 -3.81 27.64 0.78
C LEU A 7 -5.10 27.78 1.60
N LEU A 8 -6.25 28.03 0.98
CA LEU A 8 -7.54 28.09 1.68
C LEU A 8 -7.92 26.72 2.26
N LEU A 9 -7.68 25.63 1.53
CA LEU A 9 -7.88 24.26 2.01
C LEU A 9 -6.91 23.90 3.16
N LEU A 10 -5.65 24.33 3.07
CA LEU A 10 -4.65 24.18 4.14
C LEU A 10 -5.01 25.02 5.38
N LEU A 11 -5.55 26.24 5.20
CA LEU A 11 -6.02 27.10 6.29
C LEU A 11 -7.32 26.59 6.94
N ILE A 12 -8.21 25.95 6.17
CA ILE A 12 -9.42 25.29 6.71
C ILE A 12 -9.03 24.02 7.49
N LEU A 13 -7.98 23.30 7.08
CA LEU A 13 -7.46 22.13 7.79
C LEU A 13 -6.61 22.49 9.02
N GLN A 14 -6.04 23.69 9.10
CA GLN A 14 -5.20 24.13 10.22
C GLN A 14 -5.96 24.61 11.47
N ASN A 15 -7.28 24.75 11.42
CA ASN A 15 -8.10 25.18 12.56
C ASN A 15 -8.75 24.05 13.38
N HIS A 16 -8.37 22.79 13.13
CA HIS A 16 -8.63 21.69 14.05
C HIS A 16 -7.32 21.16 14.65
N LYS A 17 -6.51 22.06 15.21
CA LYS A 17 -5.64 21.63 16.31
C LYS A 17 -6.55 21.24 17.47
N VAL A 18 -6.86 19.95 17.55
CA VAL A 18 -7.33 19.33 18.80
C VAL A 18 -6.18 19.52 19.78
N HIS A 19 -6.23 20.60 20.53
CA HIS A 19 -5.29 20.85 21.60
C HIS A 19 -5.59 19.81 22.67
N MET A 20 -4.83 18.72 22.64
CA MET A 20 -4.76 17.79 23.74
C MET A 20 -3.94 18.48 24.82
N ASP A 21 -4.60 19.38 25.55
CA ASP A 21 -4.13 19.76 26.87
C ASP A 21 -4.02 18.46 27.66
N SER A 22 -2.87 18.23 28.31
CA SER A 22 -2.42 16.94 28.83
C SER A 22 -3.59 16.09 29.32
N THR A 23 -3.78 14.87 28.77
CA THR A 23 -4.90 14.01 29.15
C THR A 23 -4.85 13.79 30.65
N GLY A 24 -5.69 14.54 31.38
CA GLY A 24 -5.70 14.53 32.84
C GLY A 24 -6.19 13.19 33.32
N ARG A 25 -5.25 12.29 33.66
CA ARG A 25 -5.56 10.96 34.16
C ARG A 25 -6.29 11.08 35.49
N ASN A 26 -7.46 10.45 35.60
CA ASN A 26 -8.28 10.47 36.82
C ASN A 26 -8.59 11.89 37.33
N GLN A 27 -8.86 12.84 36.43
CA GLN A 27 -9.46 14.12 36.85
C GLN A 27 -10.85 13.87 37.44
N ASP A 28 -11.19 14.61 38.51
CA ASP A 28 -12.49 14.51 39.16
C ASP A 28 -13.61 14.85 38.17
N CYS A 29 -14.29 13.81 37.68
CA CYS A 29 -15.52 13.89 36.89
C CYS A 29 -16.74 14.17 37.78
N ALA A 30 -16.54 14.95 38.83
CA ALA A 30 -17.58 15.50 39.67
C ALA A 30 -18.19 16.74 39.01
N TRP A 31 -19.46 16.99 39.30
CA TRP A 31 -20.07 18.27 38.97
C TRP A 31 -19.67 19.31 40.01
N SER A 32 -19.37 20.53 39.57
CA SER A 32 -19.01 21.63 40.44
C SER A 32 -19.57 22.95 39.91
N CYS A 33 -19.69 23.93 40.81
CA CYS A 33 -20.06 25.29 40.49
C CYS A 33 -19.14 26.27 41.24
N SER A 34 -19.08 27.52 40.77
CA SER A 34 -18.30 28.59 41.42
C SER A 34 -18.50 28.66 42.94
N GLU A 35 -17.45 29.05 43.65
CA GLU A 35 -17.45 29.16 45.11
C GLU A 35 -18.61 30.02 45.64
N GLY A 36 -19.31 29.51 46.65
CA GLY A 36 -20.46 30.18 47.26
C GLY A 36 -21.82 29.92 46.58
N LEU A 37 -21.87 29.16 45.48
CA LEU A 37 -23.11 28.72 44.84
C LEU A 37 -23.35 27.22 45.03
N GLN A 38 -24.50 26.87 45.62
CA GLN A 38 -24.95 25.47 45.68
C GLN A 38 -25.75 25.11 44.43
N CYS A 39 -25.10 24.41 43.49
CA CYS A 39 -25.77 23.79 42.36
C CYS A 39 -26.26 22.39 42.74
N LYS A 40 -27.53 22.10 42.44
CA LYS A 40 -28.10 20.76 42.65
C LYS A 40 -28.40 20.10 41.30
N PRO A 41 -27.86 18.90 41.04
CA PRO A 41 -28.24 18.13 39.85
C PRO A 41 -29.69 17.67 39.99
N ARG A 42 -30.45 17.74 38.89
CA ARG A 42 -31.79 17.18 38.75
C ARG A 42 -31.87 16.32 37.50
N ALA A 43 -32.64 15.25 37.59
CA ALA A 43 -32.94 14.40 36.43
C ALA A 43 -33.53 15.26 35.31
N TYR A 44 -33.10 14.99 34.08
CA TYR A 44 -33.60 15.67 32.90
C TYR A 44 -35.02 15.18 32.57
N SER A 45 -35.95 16.11 32.36
CA SER A 45 -37.29 15.82 31.85
C SER A 45 -37.40 16.32 30.41
N PRO A 46 -37.67 15.43 29.43
CA PRO A 46 -37.83 15.85 28.03
C PRO A 46 -38.92 16.92 27.86
N LEU A 47 -39.97 16.88 28.69
CA LEU A 47 -41.11 17.80 28.63
C LEU A 47 -40.71 19.27 28.89
N SER A 48 -39.66 19.53 29.68
CA SER A 48 -39.18 20.89 29.92
C SER A 48 -38.29 21.45 28.79
N ALA A 49 -37.95 20.63 27.81
CA ALA A 49 -37.04 20.98 26.73
C ALA A 49 -37.73 21.29 25.39
N PHE A 50 -38.98 20.83 25.20
CA PHE A 50 -39.73 21.03 23.96
C PHE A 50 -40.29 22.45 23.79
N HIS A 51 -40.46 23.19 24.88
CA HIS A 51 -41.02 24.54 24.83
C HIS A 51 -39.96 25.54 25.27
N CYS A 52 -39.54 26.39 24.33
CA CYS A 52 -38.66 27.51 24.62
C CYS A 52 -39.50 28.80 24.70
N ARG A 53 -39.16 29.68 25.64
CA ARG A 53 -39.81 30.99 25.82
C ARG A 53 -39.22 32.00 24.82
N ASN A 54 -40.09 32.70 24.10
CA ASN A 54 -39.76 33.84 23.24
C ASN A 54 -39.72 35.17 24.03
N GLN A 55 -38.92 35.23 25.09
CA GLN A 55 -38.64 36.48 25.80
C GLN A 55 -37.28 37.06 25.38
N ALA A 56 -37.13 38.38 25.51
CA ALA A 56 -35.88 39.08 25.21
C ALA A 56 -34.82 38.74 26.27
N VAL A 57 -33.98 37.75 25.97
CA VAL A 57 -32.78 37.40 26.73
C VAL A 57 -31.58 37.53 25.79
N SER A 58 -30.43 37.96 26.33
CA SER A 58 -29.18 37.99 25.57
C SER A 58 -28.87 36.62 24.99
N SER A 59 -28.32 36.55 23.78
CA SER A 59 -27.86 35.29 23.19
C SER A 59 -26.50 34.84 23.75
N ALA A 60 -25.71 35.77 24.31
CA ALA A 60 -24.39 35.49 24.89
C ALA A 60 -24.49 35.09 26.37
N VAL A 61 -25.33 34.08 26.67
CA VAL A 61 -25.48 33.55 28.04
C VAL A 61 -24.39 32.54 28.37
N PHE A 62 -23.97 31.73 27.40
CA PHE A 62 -22.91 30.74 27.56
C PHE A 62 -21.61 31.28 26.99
N ASN A 63 -20.61 31.43 27.86
CA ASN A 63 -19.27 31.90 27.53
C ASN A 63 -18.24 30.83 27.92
N ASN A 64 -17.06 30.88 27.31
CA ASN A 64 -15.94 30.00 27.63
C ASN A 64 -16.33 28.51 27.72
N VAL A 65 -17.17 28.04 26.80
CA VAL A 65 -17.57 26.63 26.77
C VAL A 65 -16.36 25.80 26.34
N MET A 66 -15.90 24.92 27.21
CA MET A 66 -14.77 24.03 26.98
C MET A 66 -15.26 22.58 26.92
N LEU A 67 -14.92 21.92 25.81
CA LEU A 67 -15.12 20.50 25.60
C LEU A 67 -13.75 19.84 25.61
N SER A 68 -13.48 18.96 26.58
CA SER A 68 -12.22 18.24 26.66
C SER A 68 -12.44 16.74 26.85
N ASN A 69 -11.59 15.95 26.21
CA ASN A 69 -11.60 14.49 26.37
C ASN A 69 -10.73 14.13 27.57
N VAL A 70 -11.25 13.30 28.46
CA VAL A 70 -10.54 12.83 29.65
C VAL A 70 -10.61 11.30 29.72
N LEU A 71 -9.63 10.70 30.40
CA LEU A 71 -9.58 9.26 30.60
C LEU A 71 -10.01 8.91 32.01
N ALA A 72 -10.99 8.03 32.11
CA ALA A 72 -11.39 7.40 33.35
C ALA A 72 -10.80 5.98 33.39
N CYS A 73 -9.86 5.76 34.31
CA CYS A 73 -9.12 4.51 34.42
C CYS A 73 -9.38 3.81 35.75
N GLU A 74 -9.82 2.55 35.69
CA GLU A 74 -9.91 1.64 36.82
C GLU A 74 -8.82 0.57 36.67
N GLY A 75 -7.69 0.78 37.36
CA GLY A 75 -6.47 -0.02 37.16
C GLY A 75 -5.90 0.17 35.75
N ARG A 76 -5.88 -0.90 34.95
CA ARG A 76 -5.43 -0.90 33.53
C ARG A 76 -6.55 -0.68 32.52
N LYS A 77 -7.81 -0.65 32.96
CA LYS A 77 -8.96 -0.47 32.06
C LYS A 77 -9.31 1.01 32.00
N CYS A 78 -9.04 1.65 30.87
CA CYS A 78 -9.40 3.04 30.64
C CYS A 78 -10.53 3.18 29.61
N SER A 79 -11.37 4.19 29.81
CA SER A 79 -12.46 4.60 28.92
C SER A 79 -12.41 6.10 28.69
N LEU A 80 -12.89 6.55 27.52
CA LEU A 80 -13.01 7.99 27.24
C LEU A 80 -14.27 8.56 27.85
N GLN A 81 -14.12 9.75 28.41
CA GLN A 81 -15.24 10.58 28.82
C GLN A 81 -15.07 11.99 28.28
N LEU A 82 -16.20 12.64 28.00
CA LEU A 82 -16.26 14.03 27.60
C LEU A 82 -16.53 14.89 28.83
N LYS A 83 -15.56 15.74 29.18
CA LYS A 83 -15.70 16.78 30.18
C LYS A 83 -16.24 18.04 29.51
N ILE A 84 -17.30 18.58 30.10
CA ILE A 84 -17.99 19.77 29.61
C ILE A 84 -17.94 20.79 30.75
N ALA A 85 -17.40 21.97 30.46
CA ALA A 85 -17.38 23.10 31.37
C ALA A 85 -17.84 24.36 30.62
N ALA A 86 -18.56 25.25 31.31
CA ALA A 86 -19.02 26.50 30.72
C ALA A 86 -19.15 27.58 31.79
N SER A 87 -18.88 28.82 31.38
CA SER A 87 -19.26 30.01 32.15
C SER A 87 -20.65 30.47 31.71
N VAL A 88 -21.51 30.78 32.67
CA VAL A 88 -22.91 31.12 32.44
C VAL A 88 -23.20 32.48 33.03
N ASN A 89 -23.60 33.44 32.19
CA ASN A 89 -24.04 34.76 32.65
C ASN A 89 -25.50 34.68 33.08
N VAL A 90 -25.72 34.63 34.39
CA VAL A 90 -27.07 34.50 34.98
C VAL A 90 -27.75 35.87 34.95
N THR A 91 -28.73 36.03 34.08
CA THR A 91 -29.52 37.27 33.92
C THR A 91 -31.01 36.96 33.96
N GLY A 92 -31.82 37.93 34.42
CA GLY A 92 -33.27 37.76 34.54
C GLY A 92 -33.66 36.57 35.43
N ASP A 93 -34.56 35.72 34.92
CA ASP A 93 -35.14 34.57 35.64
C ASP A 93 -34.40 33.24 35.38
N ILE A 94 -33.13 33.27 34.97
CA ILE A 94 -32.33 32.07 34.76
C ILE A 94 -32.06 31.39 36.12
N ARG A 95 -32.62 30.20 36.31
CA ARG A 95 -32.54 29.39 37.54
C ARG A 95 -31.59 28.19 37.42
N GLY A 96 -31.02 27.95 36.26
CA GLY A 96 -30.15 26.81 36.02
C GLY A 96 -29.81 26.61 34.56
N VAL A 97 -29.15 25.50 34.28
CA VAL A 97 -28.68 25.09 32.95
C VAL A 97 -28.91 23.60 32.77
N SER A 98 -29.31 23.20 31.57
CA SER A 98 -29.27 21.81 31.12
C SER A 98 -28.18 21.61 30.08
N VAL A 99 -27.45 20.51 30.21
CA VAL A 99 -26.53 20.02 29.17
C VAL A 99 -27.09 18.73 28.60
N CYS A 100 -26.97 18.56 27.29
CA CYS A 100 -27.23 17.31 26.59
C CYS A 100 -26.04 16.98 25.70
N ALA A 101 -25.63 15.72 25.69
CA ALA A 101 -24.64 15.17 24.78
C ALA A 101 -25.29 14.02 24.02
N ASP A 102 -25.63 14.28 22.77
CA ASP A 102 -26.38 13.36 21.91
C ASP A 102 -25.48 12.78 20.82
N SER A 103 -25.78 11.56 20.37
CA SER A 103 -25.06 10.92 19.26
C SER A 103 -26.00 10.04 18.46
N ALA A 104 -25.79 9.97 17.16
CA ALA A 104 -26.64 9.18 16.27
C ALA A 104 -26.65 7.70 16.70
N GLY A 105 -27.85 7.14 16.91
CA GLY A 105 -28.03 5.74 17.31
C GLY A 105 -27.74 5.41 18.77
N MET A 106 -27.45 6.41 19.63
CA MET A 106 -27.26 6.20 21.07
C MET A 106 -28.23 7.04 21.90
N ILE A 107 -28.50 6.59 23.14
CA ILE A 107 -29.29 7.34 24.10
C ILE A 107 -28.47 8.57 24.53
N GLY A 108 -29.06 9.75 24.36
CA GLY A 108 -28.47 11.02 24.77
C GLY A 108 -28.26 11.12 26.28
N HIS A 109 -27.13 11.71 26.69
CA HIS A 109 -26.86 12.00 28.09
C HIS A 109 -27.23 13.44 28.41
N CYS A 110 -28.36 13.63 29.10
CA CYS A 110 -28.84 14.94 29.51
C CYS A 110 -28.91 15.08 31.03
N GLN A 111 -28.49 16.23 31.55
CA GLN A 111 -28.54 16.53 32.98
C GLN A 111 -28.90 18.01 33.21
N ILE A 112 -29.71 18.26 34.25
CA ILE A 112 -30.09 19.62 34.65
C ILE A 112 -29.34 20.00 35.92
N TYR A 113 -28.86 21.23 35.99
CA TYR A 113 -28.23 21.84 37.16
C TYR A 113 -28.99 23.10 37.54
N THR A 114 -29.57 23.11 38.75
CA THR A 114 -30.30 24.27 39.26
C THR A 114 -29.46 25.05 40.26
N PHE A 115 -29.45 26.37 40.13
CA PHE A 115 -28.82 27.28 41.08
C PHE A 115 -29.70 27.41 42.34
N GLY A 116 -29.15 27.17 43.53
CA GLY A 116 -29.89 27.14 44.79
C GLY A 116 -30.58 28.47 45.20
N ASN A 117 -31.50 28.39 46.17
CA ASN A 117 -32.40 29.48 46.59
C ASN A 117 -31.72 30.77 47.10
N VAL A 118 -30.41 30.76 47.39
CA VAL A 118 -29.63 31.97 47.72
C VAL A 118 -29.44 32.86 46.47
N GLY A 119 -29.73 32.35 45.27
CA GLY A 119 -29.53 33.00 43.97
C GLY A 119 -30.71 33.78 43.39
N LYS A 120 -31.89 33.84 44.03
CA LYS A 120 -33.03 34.62 43.49
C LYS A 120 -32.76 36.13 43.35
N GLY A 121 -31.74 36.65 44.04
CA GLY A 121 -31.25 38.03 43.89
C GLY A 121 -29.73 38.21 43.91
N LYS A 122 -28.94 37.23 44.37
CA LYS A 122 -27.46 37.33 44.45
C LYS A 122 -26.70 36.78 43.22
N ALA A 123 -27.36 36.04 42.33
CA ALA A 123 -26.74 35.48 41.11
C ALA A 123 -27.05 36.30 39.84
N THR A 124 -28.10 37.12 39.87
CA THR A 124 -28.46 38.01 38.75
C THR A 124 -27.33 39.01 38.50
N GLY A 125 -26.79 39.02 37.28
CA GLY A 125 -25.65 39.84 36.89
C GLY A 125 -24.28 39.22 37.19
N LYS A 126 -24.20 37.96 37.66
CA LYS A 126 -22.93 37.25 37.90
C LYS A 126 -22.66 36.18 36.85
N GLN A 127 -21.38 35.98 36.55
CA GLN A 127 -20.88 34.86 35.78
C GLN A 127 -20.68 33.66 36.71
N VAL A 128 -21.23 32.51 36.34
CA VAL A 128 -21.18 31.25 37.11
C VAL A 128 -20.51 30.19 36.25
N ASP A 129 -19.39 29.68 36.72
CA ASP A 129 -18.72 28.54 36.11
C ASP A 129 -19.39 27.26 36.57
N VAL A 130 -19.77 26.43 35.61
CA VAL A 130 -20.44 25.16 35.83
C VAL A 130 -19.63 24.07 35.15
N GLN A 131 -19.20 23.08 35.93
CA GLN A 131 -18.64 21.84 35.43
C GLN A 131 -19.70 20.74 35.50
N PHE A 132 -19.97 20.13 34.36
CA PHE A 132 -20.93 19.04 34.25
C PHE A 132 -20.26 17.70 34.60
N LYS A 133 -21.07 16.73 35.05
CA LYS A 133 -20.58 15.35 35.19
C LYS A 133 -20.13 14.85 33.81
N CYS A 134 -18.98 14.19 33.75
CA CYS A 134 -18.44 13.68 32.51
C CYS A 134 -19.40 12.69 31.84
N VAL A 135 -19.44 12.72 30.51
CA VAL A 135 -20.30 11.87 29.69
C VAL A 135 -19.45 10.76 29.06
N PRO A 136 -19.83 9.47 29.17
CA PRO A 136 -19.08 8.40 28.51
C PRO A 136 -19.19 8.51 26.98
N VAL A 137 -18.06 8.37 26.28
CA VAL A 137 -18.00 8.47 24.81
C VAL A 137 -17.04 7.43 24.23
N ARG A 138 -17.21 7.08 22.95
CA ARG A 138 -16.35 6.14 22.22
C ARG A 138 -15.41 6.84 21.24
N PRO A 139 -14.23 6.28 20.94
CA PRO A 139 -13.32 6.76 19.92
C PRO A 139 -14.01 6.92 18.56
N GLY A 140 -13.77 8.04 17.89
CA GLY A 140 -14.38 8.36 16.59
C GLY A 140 -15.87 8.72 16.65
N GLN A 141 -16.49 8.77 17.83
CA GLN A 141 -17.88 9.17 17.98
C GLN A 141 -18.04 10.68 17.72
N LEU A 142 -19.05 11.04 16.92
CA LEU A 142 -19.45 12.44 16.73
C LEU A 142 -20.57 12.79 17.72
N VAL A 143 -20.25 13.64 18.69
CA VAL A 143 -21.17 14.06 19.76
C VAL A 143 -21.71 15.46 19.49
N PHE A 144 -23.01 15.64 19.66
CA PHE A 144 -23.69 16.93 19.59
C PHE A 144 -23.94 17.41 21.02
N VAL A 145 -23.18 18.42 21.45
CA VAL A 145 -23.31 19.00 22.78
C VAL A 145 -24.20 20.22 22.71
N THR A 146 -25.25 20.24 23.54
CA THR A 146 -26.22 21.33 23.61
C THR A 146 -26.36 21.81 25.05
N LEU A 147 -26.19 23.12 25.27
CA LEU A 147 -26.46 23.79 26.54
C LEU A 147 -27.70 24.68 26.38
N LYS A 148 -28.62 24.59 27.34
CA LYS A 148 -29.84 25.41 27.41
C LYS A 148 -30.04 25.94 28.81
N THR A 149 -30.68 27.09 28.92
CA THR A 149 -31.06 27.71 30.19
C THR A 149 -32.28 27.03 30.81
N ILE A 150 -32.50 27.21 32.11
CA ILE A 150 -33.72 26.80 32.84
C ILE A 150 -34.37 28.05 33.44
N PRO A 151 -35.60 28.44 33.04
CA PRO A 151 -36.38 27.87 31.94
C PRO A 151 -35.70 28.06 30.57
N ASN A 152 -36.06 27.23 29.59
CA ASN A 152 -35.46 27.24 28.26
C ASN A 152 -35.87 28.50 27.48
N TYR A 153 -34.90 29.33 27.09
CA TYR A 153 -35.10 30.51 26.23
C TYR A 153 -34.54 30.25 24.84
N CYS A 154 -35.34 30.47 23.78
CA CYS A 154 -34.99 30.05 22.42
C CYS A 154 -33.68 30.68 21.89
N LYS A 155 -33.39 31.91 22.30
CA LYS A 155 -32.19 32.66 21.89
C LYS A 155 -30.96 32.42 22.79
N ALA A 156 -31.15 31.78 23.95
CA ALA A 156 -30.08 31.52 24.93
C ALA A 156 -29.78 30.02 25.00
N MET A 157 -29.31 29.49 23.88
CA MET A 157 -28.80 28.12 23.75
C MET A 157 -27.45 28.13 23.06
N TRP A 158 -26.65 27.12 23.36
CA TRP A 158 -25.36 26.90 22.71
C TRP A 158 -25.29 25.47 22.21
N THR A 159 -24.73 25.28 21.02
CA THR A 159 -24.62 23.95 20.40
C THR A 159 -23.31 23.83 19.64
N GLN A 160 -22.60 22.72 19.83
CA GLN A 160 -21.39 22.41 19.10
C GLN A 160 -21.29 20.92 18.79
N ARG A 161 -20.69 20.61 17.64
CA ARG A 161 -20.25 19.26 17.28
C ARG A 161 -18.84 19.01 17.80
N HIS A 162 -18.65 17.87 18.45
CA HIS A 162 -17.36 17.42 18.98
C HIS A 162 -17.04 16.03 18.43
N LEU A 163 -15.95 15.91 17.69
CA LEU A 163 -15.44 14.61 17.22
C LEU A 163 -14.49 14.06 18.26
N VAL A 164 -14.84 12.91 18.83
CA VAL A 164 -13.99 12.20 19.78
C VAL A 164 -12.82 11.59 19.01
N PRO A 165 -11.56 11.69 19.51
CA PRO A 165 -10.41 11.18 18.79
C PRO A 165 -10.50 9.68 18.52
N GLU A 166 -9.97 9.25 17.39
CA GLU A 166 -9.99 7.85 16.98
C GLU A 166 -8.90 7.02 17.67
N CYS A 167 -9.05 5.69 17.64
CA CYS A 167 -8.05 4.74 18.12
C CYS A 167 -6.71 4.77 17.34
N SER A 168 -6.58 5.60 16.31
CA SER A 168 -5.31 5.89 15.62
C SER A 168 -4.44 6.90 16.37
N HIS A 169 -5.03 7.65 17.31
CA HIS A 169 -4.35 8.66 18.10
C HIS A 169 -3.39 8.04 19.13
N GLU A 170 -2.15 8.54 19.21
CA GLU A 170 -1.07 7.94 20.01
C GLU A 170 -1.42 7.81 21.51
N GLY A 171 -1.99 8.84 22.13
CA GLY A 171 -2.41 8.81 23.54
C GLY A 171 -3.68 8.01 23.87
N ILE A 172 -4.23 7.29 22.90
CA ILE A 172 -5.48 6.53 23.03
C ILE A 172 -5.30 5.05 22.66
N LYS A 173 -4.52 4.82 21.60
CA LYS A 173 -4.33 3.50 20.96
C LYS A 173 -4.00 2.38 21.96
N ASP A 174 -3.09 2.66 22.89
CA ASP A 174 -2.57 1.68 23.85
C ASP A 174 -3.20 1.81 25.24
N GLU A 175 -4.05 2.81 25.48
CA GLU A 175 -4.68 3.07 26.78
C GLU A 175 -6.13 2.57 26.86
N ILE A 176 -6.92 2.78 25.80
CA ILE A 176 -8.34 2.46 25.82
C ILE A 176 -8.57 0.99 25.51
N THR A 177 -9.32 0.31 26.38
CA THR A 177 -9.59 -1.13 26.28
C THR A 177 -10.18 -1.57 24.94
N GLU A 178 -11.02 -0.74 24.30
CA GLU A 178 -11.62 -1.04 22.99
C GLU A 178 -10.65 -0.81 21.80
N CYS A 179 -9.63 0.03 21.98
CA CYS A 179 -8.59 0.30 20.99
C CYS A 179 -7.45 -0.71 21.02
N ILE A 180 -7.21 -1.34 22.18
CA ILE A 180 -6.16 -2.36 22.35
C ILE A 180 -6.48 -3.58 21.47
N THR A 181 -5.60 -3.84 20.51
CA THR A 181 -5.70 -4.95 19.55
C THR A 181 -4.63 -6.01 19.74
N GLY A 182 -3.66 -5.78 20.61
CA GLY A 182 -2.43 -6.57 20.65
C GLY A 182 -1.43 -6.18 19.56
N LYS A 183 -0.16 -6.53 19.80
CA LYS A 183 0.95 -6.38 18.86
C LYS A 183 1.36 -7.75 18.34
N LEU A 184 1.71 -7.79 17.06
CA LEU A 184 2.15 -9.00 16.37
C LEU A 184 3.66 -8.94 16.16
N ALA A 185 4.41 -9.71 16.95
CA ALA A 185 5.81 -10.00 16.67
C ALA A 185 5.87 -11.24 15.78
N TYR A 186 6.77 -11.24 14.79
CA TYR A 186 6.87 -12.37 13.85
C TYR A 186 8.31 -12.69 13.46
N ALA A 187 8.54 -13.95 13.13
CA ALA A 187 9.76 -14.47 12.54
C ALA A 187 9.43 -15.25 11.25
N VAL A 188 10.27 -15.10 10.23
CA VAL A 188 10.06 -15.69 8.90
C VAL A 188 11.03 -16.83 8.68
N ASP A 189 10.52 -18.04 8.44
CA ASP A 189 11.28 -19.19 7.95
C ASP A 189 10.93 -19.39 6.46
N LYS A 190 11.83 -18.95 5.57
CA LYS A 190 11.66 -19.07 4.12
C LYS A 190 11.87 -20.49 3.60
N ALA A 191 12.65 -21.32 4.30
CA ALA A 191 12.95 -22.68 3.83
C ALA A 191 11.74 -23.61 4.01
N ARG A 192 10.95 -23.37 5.07
CA ARG A 192 9.75 -24.16 5.39
C ARG A 192 8.43 -23.46 5.02
N ASN A 193 8.51 -22.32 4.35
CA ASN A 193 7.37 -21.45 4.05
C ASN A 193 6.47 -21.20 5.26
N MET A 194 7.09 -20.75 6.35
CA MET A 194 6.47 -20.70 7.67
C MET A 194 6.69 -19.35 8.37
N LEU A 195 5.65 -18.87 9.05
CA LEU A 195 5.65 -17.69 9.88
C LEU A 195 5.40 -18.09 11.33
N THR A 196 6.31 -17.71 12.21
CA THR A 196 6.12 -17.86 13.66
C THR A 196 5.68 -16.51 14.21
N VAL A 197 4.50 -16.46 14.82
CA VAL A 197 3.87 -15.23 15.31
C VAL A 197 3.69 -15.31 16.82
N LYS A 198 4.11 -14.27 17.52
CA LYS A 198 3.86 -14.08 18.95
C LYS A 198 2.96 -12.86 19.13
N VAL A 199 1.89 -13.03 19.89
CA VAL A 199 0.95 -11.94 20.23
C VAL A 199 1.34 -11.39 21.59
N THR A 200 1.53 -10.08 21.68
CA THR A 200 1.79 -9.37 22.95
C THR A 200 0.77 -8.26 23.16
N ASP A 201 0.64 -7.73 24.38
CA ASP A 201 -0.26 -6.61 24.69
C ASP A 201 -1.73 -6.83 24.26
N ALA A 202 -2.18 -8.08 24.17
CA ALA A 202 -3.57 -8.40 23.86
C ALA A 202 -4.46 -8.16 25.10
N PRO A 203 -5.75 -7.83 24.91
CA PRO A 203 -6.69 -7.69 26.02
C PRO A 203 -6.76 -8.96 26.88
N GLU A 204 -6.68 -8.81 28.20
CA GLU A 204 -6.75 -9.92 29.15
C GLU A 204 -8.08 -10.70 29.02
N ASN A 205 -8.02 -12.01 29.30
CA ASN A 205 -9.18 -12.91 29.34
C ASN A 205 -10.05 -12.93 28.06
N THR A 206 -9.47 -12.60 26.91
CA THR A 206 -10.16 -12.65 25.62
C THR A 206 -9.43 -13.59 24.67
N ASP A 207 -10.17 -14.49 24.03
CA ASP A 207 -9.64 -15.29 22.92
C ASP A 207 -9.12 -14.37 21.81
N TYR A 208 -8.13 -14.82 21.04
CA TYR A 208 -7.49 -14.01 20.02
C TYR A 208 -7.50 -14.71 18.67
N ASN A 209 -8.03 -14.05 17.65
CA ASN A 209 -8.08 -14.58 16.30
C ASN A 209 -6.84 -14.16 15.53
N LEU A 210 -6.25 -15.10 14.80
CA LEU A 210 -5.09 -14.89 13.95
C LEU A 210 -5.30 -15.60 12.61
N ARG A 211 -4.93 -14.95 11.50
CA ARG A 211 -4.96 -15.58 10.17
C ARG A 211 -3.93 -14.96 9.23
N LEU A 212 -3.65 -15.66 8.14
CA LEU A 212 -3.03 -15.06 6.96
C LEU A 212 -4.09 -14.43 6.07
N CYS A 213 -3.72 -13.39 5.34
CA CYS A 213 -4.60 -12.75 4.37
C CYS A 213 -3.82 -12.00 3.28
N HIS A 214 -4.45 -11.83 2.12
CA HIS A 214 -3.94 -10.98 1.05
C HIS A 214 -4.54 -9.58 1.15
N LYS A 215 -3.67 -8.60 1.37
CA LYS A 215 -4.02 -7.19 1.49
C LYS A 215 -4.13 -6.54 0.11
N ARG A 216 -5.36 -6.19 -0.28
CA ARG A 216 -5.65 -5.41 -1.49
C ARG A 216 -6.15 -4.03 -1.07
N ASN A 217 -5.23 -3.12 -0.78
CA ASN A 217 -5.48 -1.81 -0.16
C ASN A 217 -5.85 -1.91 1.34
N VAL A 218 -7.03 -1.47 1.78
CA VAL A 218 -7.47 -1.52 3.19
C VAL A 218 -8.05 -2.89 3.55
N ILE A 219 -8.52 -3.63 2.55
CA ILE A 219 -9.22 -4.90 2.74
C ILE A 219 -8.21 -6.04 2.75
N CYS A 220 -8.32 -6.93 3.75
CA CYS A 220 -7.57 -8.17 3.79
C CYS A 220 -8.49 -9.37 3.58
N THR A 221 -8.26 -10.11 2.49
CA THR A 221 -9.02 -11.31 2.15
C THR A 221 -8.29 -12.52 2.75
N GLY A 222 -8.97 -13.28 3.60
CA GLY A 222 -8.34 -14.39 4.34
C GLY A 222 -7.74 -15.46 3.41
N GLU A 223 -6.53 -15.92 3.75
CA GLU A 223 -5.89 -17.08 3.14
C GLU A 223 -5.87 -18.21 4.19
N GLY A 224 -6.50 -19.33 3.87
CA GLY A 224 -6.56 -20.50 4.75
C GLY A 224 -7.45 -20.31 5.99
N ALA A 225 -7.22 -21.16 7.00
CA ALA A 225 -8.05 -21.22 8.19
C ALA A 225 -7.63 -20.17 9.24
N GLN A 226 -8.62 -19.56 9.87
CA GLN A 226 -8.44 -18.75 11.07
C GLN A 226 -8.05 -19.64 12.26
N ARG A 227 -7.09 -19.18 13.05
CA ARG A 227 -6.67 -19.78 14.32
C ARG A 227 -7.19 -18.93 15.47
N THR A 228 -7.81 -19.57 16.46
CA THR A 228 -8.24 -18.92 17.70
C THR A 228 -7.31 -19.36 18.83
N ILE A 229 -6.70 -18.39 19.50
CA ILE A 229 -5.74 -18.58 20.59
C ILE A 229 -6.45 -18.29 21.90
N LYS A 230 -6.47 -19.25 22.82
CA LYS A 230 -7.02 -19.03 24.16
C LYS A 230 -6.07 -18.16 25.01
N PRO A 231 -6.58 -17.40 25.99
CA PRO A 231 -5.77 -16.50 26.82
C PRO A 231 -4.51 -17.15 27.42
N GLN A 232 -4.63 -18.40 27.88
CA GLN A 232 -3.52 -19.17 28.46
C GLN A 232 -2.35 -19.44 27.50
N TYR A 233 -2.56 -19.29 26.19
CA TYR A 233 -1.55 -19.53 25.15
C TYR A 233 -1.17 -18.27 24.37
N LEU A 234 -1.62 -17.08 24.79
CA LEU A 234 -1.32 -15.80 24.10
C LEU A 234 0.19 -15.54 23.99
N GLU A 235 0.95 -15.88 25.03
CA GLU A 235 2.41 -15.73 25.06
C GLU A 235 3.16 -16.82 24.28
N SER A 236 2.45 -17.84 23.79
CA SER A 236 3.04 -18.91 22.99
C SER A 236 3.20 -18.48 21.54
N SER A 237 4.28 -18.94 20.92
CA SER A 237 4.50 -18.75 19.49
C SER A 237 3.57 -19.65 18.68
N ILE A 238 2.83 -19.06 17.74
CA ILE A 238 1.92 -19.76 16.83
C ILE A 238 2.55 -19.83 15.45
N THR A 239 2.43 -20.99 14.82
CA THR A 239 2.96 -21.24 13.49
C THR A 239 1.88 -21.15 12.43
N LEU A 240 2.12 -20.38 11.37
CA LEU A 240 1.27 -20.26 10.19
C LEU A 240 2.08 -20.64 8.93
N HIS A 241 1.52 -21.46 8.06
CA HIS A 241 2.14 -21.83 6.79
C HIS A 241 1.57 -20.99 5.66
N TYR A 242 2.44 -20.54 4.75
CA TYR A 242 2.05 -19.79 3.57
C TYR A 242 2.43 -20.53 2.29
N SER A 243 1.68 -20.29 1.22
CA SER A 243 1.95 -20.95 -0.07
C SER A 243 3.11 -20.28 -0.81
N LYS A 244 3.09 -18.94 -0.86
CA LYS A 244 4.08 -18.11 -1.55
C LYS A 244 4.36 -16.83 -0.77
N PRO A 245 5.62 -16.35 -0.73
CA PRO A 245 6.01 -15.15 0.02
C PRO A 245 5.63 -13.86 -0.74
N LEU A 246 4.33 -13.63 -0.94
CA LEU A 246 3.81 -12.53 -1.76
C LEU A 246 3.88 -11.16 -1.05
N PRO A 247 4.14 -10.04 -1.76
CA PRO A 247 4.18 -8.70 -1.15
C PRO A 247 2.94 -8.27 -0.38
N CYS A 248 1.78 -8.74 -0.81
CA CYS A 248 0.49 -8.46 -0.18
C CYS A 248 0.11 -9.48 0.90
N LEU A 249 0.93 -10.50 1.17
CA LEU A 249 0.68 -11.46 2.23
C LEU A 249 0.95 -10.82 3.60
N CYS A 250 -0.09 -10.77 4.43
CA CYS A 250 -0.05 -10.17 5.75
C CYS A 250 -0.60 -11.14 6.80
N ILE A 251 -0.15 -10.94 8.02
CA ILE A 251 -0.70 -11.57 9.22
C ILE A 251 -1.74 -10.57 9.77
N GLU A 252 -2.96 -11.05 10.02
CA GLU A 252 -4.03 -10.27 10.63
C GLU A 252 -4.44 -10.88 11.96
N GLY A 253 -4.53 -10.04 12.99
CA GLY A 253 -4.90 -10.43 14.36
C GLY A 253 -5.97 -9.52 14.95
N TRP A 254 -6.87 -10.08 15.77
CA TRP A 254 -7.85 -9.30 16.55
C TRP A 254 -8.38 -10.07 17.76
N PRO A 255 -8.74 -9.39 18.86
CA PRO A 255 -9.47 -10.01 19.97
C PRO A 255 -10.83 -10.56 19.51
N ALA A 256 -11.24 -11.72 20.01
CA ALA A 256 -12.50 -12.39 19.68
C ALA A 256 -13.71 -11.73 20.39
N ARG A 257 -13.93 -10.46 20.10
CA ARG A 257 -15.07 -9.67 20.53
C ARG A 257 -15.75 -9.04 19.31
N VAL A 258 -17.02 -8.71 19.45
CA VAL A 258 -17.79 -8.04 18.40
C VAL A 258 -17.14 -6.70 18.07
N ASP A 259 -17.05 -6.38 16.78
CA ASP A 259 -16.47 -5.12 16.25
C ASP A 259 -15.04 -4.82 16.71
N ALA A 260 -14.26 -5.85 17.06
CA ALA A 260 -12.86 -5.69 17.39
C ALA A 260 -12.08 -5.12 16.21
N ARG A 261 -11.28 -4.08 16.48
CA ARG A 261 -10.29 -3.61 15.52
C ARG A 261 -9.27 -4.71 15.22
N ARG A 262 -8.73 -4.65 14.00
CA ARG A 262 -7.76 -5.62 13.50
C ARG A 262 -6.39 -4.96 13.38
N VAL A 263 -5.36 -5.68 13.79
CA VAL A 263 -3.96 -5.33 13.54
C VAL A 263 -3.44 -6.16 12.38
N GLN A 264 -2.66 -5.55 11.49
CA GLN A 264 -2.09 -6.19 10.31
C GLN A 264 -0.60 -5.88 10.21
N VAL A 265 0.20 -6.91 9.96
CA VAL A 265 1.63 -6.78 9.65
C VAL A 265 1.95 -7.56 8.38
N CYS A 266 2.76 -7.01 7.47
CA CYS A 266 3.03 -7.61 6.16
C CYS A 266 4.54 -7.92 6.03
N PRO A 267 4.98 -9.14 6.39
CA PRO A 267 6.40 -9.52 6.45
C PRO A 267 7.12 -9.42 5.10
N PHE A 268 6.39 -9.64 4.00
CA PHE A 268 6.95 -9.76 2.66
C PHE A 268 6.75 -8.52 1.81
N LYS A 269 6.37 -7.37 2.39
CA LYS A 269 6.06 -6.14 1.63
C LYS A 269 7.11 -5.77 0.58
N ASN A 270 8.38 -6.05 0.86
CA ASN A 270 9.52 -5.75 -0.02
C ASN A 270 10.03 -6.97 -0.82
N ASN A 271 9.35 -8.12 -0.75
CA ASN A 271 9.72 -9.34 -1.46
C ASN A 271 9.22 -9.30 -2.91
N LEU A 272 9.82 -8.41 -3.70
CA LEU A 272 9.41 -8.15 -5.09
C LEU A 272 9.91 -9.20 -6.08
N GLU A 273 10.72 -10.16 -5.63
CA GLU A 273 11.10 -11.30 -6.46
C GLU A 273 9.86 -12.09 -6.90
N GLU A 274 8.80 -12.18 -6.11
CA GLU A 274 7.61 -12.95 -6.50
C GLU A 274 6.78 -12.30 -7.63
N LEU A 275 7.14 -11.10 -8.09
CA LEU A 275 6.46 -10.43 -9.21
C LEU A 275 6.49 -11.27 -10.49
N TRP A 276 7.49 -12.12 -10.72
CA TRP A 276 7.57 -12.94 -11.94
C TRP A 276 6.55 -14.10 -11.99
N SER A 277 5.95 -14.50 -10.87
CA SER A 277 5.10 -15.71 -10.79
C SER A 277 3.80 -15.65 -11.59
N GLY A 278 3.45 -14.48 -12.14
CA GLY A 278 2.27 -14.27 -13.00
C GLY A 278 2.57 -14.14 -14.48
N ILE A 279 3.82 -14.35 -14.92
CA ILE A 279 4.19 -14.27 -16.34
C ILE A 279 3.76 -15.55 -17.07
N THR A 280 3.00 -15.40 -18.14
CA THR A 280 2.56 -16.47 -19.04
C THR A 280 2.71 -16.03 -20.49
N TYR A 281 2.91 -16.98 -21.41
CA TYR A 281 3.01 -16.70 -22.83
C TYR A 281 1.98 -17.53 -23.61
N ASP A 282 1.16 -16.86 -24.42
CA ASP A 282 0.21 -17.49 -25.34
C ASP A 282 0.82 -17.57 -26.74
N LEU A 283 1.24 -18.77 -27.14
CA LEU A 283 1.83 -19.06 -28.44
C LEU A 283 0.89 -18.74 -29.61
N ASN A 284 -0.43 -18.88 -29.45
CA ASN A 284 -1.38 -18.67 -30.55
C ASN A 284 -1.61 -17.19 -30.84
N LYS A 285 -1.51 -16.36 -29.80
CA LYS A 285 -1.69 -14.90 -29.90
C LYS A 285 -0.37 -14.13 -29.98
N GLU A 286 0.75 -14.81 -29.77
CA GLU A 286 2.07 -14.20 -29.61
C GLU A 286 2.07 -13.13 -28.51
N GLU A 287 1.41 -13.44 -27.39
CA GLU A 287 1.19 -12.50 -26.28
C GLU A 287 1.95 -12.95 -25.03
N LEU A 288 2.77 -12.04 -24.48
CA LEU A 288 3.32 -12.20 -23.14
C LEU A 288 2.44 -11.44 -22.14
N ILE A 289 1.87 -12.17 -21.20
CA ILE A 289 0.92 -11.66 -20.22
C ILE A 289 1.56 -11.74 -18.84
N TRP A 290 1.50 -10.64 -18.10
CA TRP A 290 1.85 -10.62 -16.69
C TRP A 290 0.63 -10.24 -15.86
N GLU A 291 0.16 -11.18 -15.03
CA GLU A 291 -0.96 -10.96 -14.11
C GLU A 291 -0.44 -10.87 -12.66
N PRO A 292 -0.47 -9.69 -12.03
CA PRO A 292 0.02 -9.52 -10.67
C PRO A 292 -0.92 -10.19 -9.64
N LEU A 293 -0.35 -10.98 -8.74
CA LEU A 293 -1.08 -11.56 -7.61
C LEU A 293 -1.35 -10.53 -6.49
N CYS A 294 -0.60 -9.43 -6.48
CA CYS A 294 -0.67 -8.37 -5.49
C CYS A 294 -0.78 -6.99 -6.16
N PRO A 295 -1.54 -6.04 -5.59
CA PRO A 295 -1.65 -4.68 -6.11
C PRO A 295 -0.41 -3.87 -5.70
N VAL A 296 0.68 -4.11 -6.41
CA VAL A 296 1.95 -3.39 -6.23
C VAL A 296 2.07 -2.36 -7.34
N LYS A 297 2.49 -1.15 -6.99
CA LYS A 297 2.86 -0.12 -7.96
C LYS A 297 4.17 -0.50 -8.62
N VAL A 298 4.13 -0.83 -9.89
CA VAL A 298 5.29 -1.29 -10.65
C VAL A 298 5.21 -0.85 -12.11
N SER A 299 6.37 -0.50 -12.65
CA SER A 299 6.55 -0.26 -14.07
C SER A 299 7.15 -1.52 -14.71
N VAL A 300 6.52 -2.02 -15.76
CA VAL A 300 6.89 -3.26 -16.43
C VAL A 300 7.24 -2.96 -17.88
N SER A 301 8.42 -3.40 -18.32
CA SER A 301 8.86 -3.31 -19.72
C SER A 301 9.48 -4.62 -20.17
N LEU A 302 9.56 -4.81 -21.49
CA LEU A 302 10.42 -5.83 -22.07
C LEU A 302 11.78 -5.22 -22.37
N CYS A 303 12.81 -6.05 -22.33
CA CYS A 303 14.17 -5.60 -22.55
C CYS A 303 15.04 -6.74 -23.11
N HIS A 304 16.10 -6.35 -23.82
CA HIS A 304 17.13 -7.25 -24.35
C HIS A 304 18.28 -7.37 -23.34
N ALA A 305 18.58 -8.59 -22.90
CA ALA A 305 19.66 -8.85 -21.95
C ALA A 305 20.99 -9.10 -22.67
N ASP A 306 22.00 -8.28 -22.40
CA ASP A 306 23.34 -8.37 -23.01
C ASP A 306 24.29 -9.36 -22.27
N GLY A 307 23.78 -10.51 -21.81
CA GLY A 307 24.58 -11.52 -21.11
C GLY A 307 25.05 -11.13 -19.69
N GLY A 308 24.43 -10.11 -19.06
CA GLY A 308 24.79 -9.59 -17.73
C GLY A 308 23.60 -9.12 -16.87
N LYS A 309 23.83 -8.13 -15.97
CA LYS A 309 22.81 -7.50 -15.09
C LYS A 309 22.09 -6.29 -15.70
N SER A 310 22.51 -5.82 -16.87
CA SER A 310 21.86 -4.73 -17.61
C SER A 310 20.94 -5.28 -18.69
N CYS A 311 19.93 -4.49 -19.05
CA CYS A 311 18.95 -4.86 -20.06
C CYS A 311 18.52 -3.61 -20.81
N GLN A 312 18.58 -3.63 -22.14
CA GLN A 312 18.18 -2.51 -22.98
C GLN A 312 16.67 -2.56 -23.21
N ASP A 313 15.95 -1.49 -22.86
CA ASP A 313 14.49 -1.46 -22.98
C ASP A 313 14.02 -1.61 -24.43
N LEU A 314 12.96 -2.39 -24.59
CA LEU A 314 12.27 -2.65 -25.85
C LEU A 314 10.83 -2.12 -25.73
N GLY A 315 10.51 -1.12 -26.55
CA GLY A 315 9.16 -0.56 -26.66
C GLY A 315 8.69 0.19 -25.42
N ASN A 316 7.39 0.12 -25.15
CA ASN A 316 6.72 0.94 -24.15
C ASN A 316 6.76 0.33 -22.74
N VAL A 317 6.77 1.22 -21.74
CA VAL A 317 6.64 0.87 -20.33
C VAL A 317 5.16 0.83 -19.94
N PHE A 318 4.75 -0.22 -19.24
CA PHE A 318 3.42 -0.36 -18.66
C PHE A 318 3.47 -0.02 -17.17
N HIS A 319 2.65 0.93 -16.73
CA HIS A 319 2.48 1.21 -15.32
C HIS A 319 1.30 0.41 -14.77
N SER A 320 1.55 -0.43 -13.78
CA SER A 320 0.54 -1.26 -13.13
C SER A 320 0.46 -0.94 -11.64
N GLU A 321 -0.76 -0.89 -11.13
CA GLU A 321 -1.14 -0.86 -9.72
C GLU A 321 -2.10 -2.03 -9.46
N GLY A 322 -1.70 -3.24 -9.90
CA GLY A 322 -2.49 -4.47 -9.78
C GLY A 322 -3.31 -4.83 -11.02
N GLN A 323 -3.16 -4.10 -12.13
CA GLN A 323 -3.73 -4.48 -13.42
C GLN A 323 -2.80 -5.42 -14.18
N LYS A 324 -3.37 -6.34 -14.96
CA LYS A 324 -2.61 -7.19 -15.88
C LYS A 324 -1.93 -6.35 -16.97
N ALA A 325 -0.69 -6.71 -17.31
CA ALA A 325 0.03 -6.16 -18.47
C ALA A 325 0.04 -7.19 -19.59
N ILE A 326 -0.20 -6.74 -20.83
CA ILE A 326 -0.23 -7.59 -22.03
C ILE A 326 0.70 -6.96 -23.06
N PHE A 327 1.71 -7.73 -23.46
CA PHE A 327 2.60 -7.40 -24.58
C PHE A 327 2.22 -8.28 -25.76
N SER A 328 1.59 -7.70 -26.78
CA SER A 328 1.23 -8.40 -28.01
C SER A 328 2.34 -8.36 -29.06
N SER A 329 2.36 -9.36 -29.93
CA SER A 329 3.38 -9.53 -30.98
C SER A 329 4.79 -9.64 -30.40
N VAL A 330 5.00 -10.69 -29.60
CA VAL A 330 6.25 -11.02 -28.91
C VAL A 330 6.88 -12.27 -29.54
N ASP A 331 8.12 -12.13 -30.00
CA ASP A 331 8.97 -13.24 -30.44
C ASP A 331 9.72 -13.85 -29.24
N PRO A 332 9.41 -15.10 -28.85
CA PRO A 332 10.05 -15.74 -27.70
C PRO A 332 11.54 -15.95 -27.93
N HIS A 333 12.37 -15.42 -27.03
CA HIS A 333 13.82 -15.54 -27.14
C HIS A 333 14.49 -15.61 -25.75
N PRO A 334 15.52 -16.46 -25.52
CA PRO A 334 16.19 -16.59 -24.23
C PRO A 334 16.75 -15.28 -23.64
N MET A 335 17.14 -14.35 -24.50
CA MET A 335 17.64 -13.01 -24.13
C MET A 335 16.54 -11.93 -24.07
N LEU A 336 15.28 -12.29 -24.34
CA LEU A 336 14.14 -11.39 -24.12
C LEU A 336 13.68 -11.53 -22.67
N CYS A 337 13.75 -10.43 -21.93
CA CYS A 337 13.49 -10.41 -20.49
C CYS A 337 12.43 -9.38 -20.13
N THR A 338 11.77 -9.61 -19.00
CA THR A 338 10.84 -8.67 -18.39
C THR A 338 11.57 -7.92 -17.28
N LYS A 339 11.47 -6.59 -17.33
CA LYS A 339 12.02 -5.68 -16.34
C LYS A 339 10.91 -5.09 -15.49
N PHE A 340 11.03 -5.25 -14.18
CA PHE A 340 10.13 -4.70 -13.18
C PHE A 340 10.86 -3.58 -12.42
N THR A 341 10.32 -2.37 -12.46
CA THR A 341 10.87 -1.22 -11.73
C THR A 341 9.85 -0.72 -10.73
N THR A 342 10.25 -0.65 -9.46
CA THR A 342 9.47 -0.12 -8.34
C THR A 342 10.27 0.99 -7.65
N GLU A 343 9.67 1.65 -6.66
CA GLU A 343 10.37 2.65 -5.83
C GLU A 343 11.60 2.08 -5.10
N VAL A 344 11.62 0.77 -4.84
CA VAL A 344 12.67 0.11 -4.04
C VAL A 344 13.82 -0.39 -4.92
N GLY A 345 13.61 -0.57 -6.23
CA GLY A 345 14.64 -1.10 -7.11
C GLY A 345 14.10 -1.64 -8.44
N THR A 346 15.00 -2.32 -9.17
CA THR A 346 14.71 -2.95 -10.47
C THR A 346 15.10 -4.41 -10.46
N TRP A 347 14.23 -5.27 -11.02
CA TRP A 347 14.43 -6.71 -11.18
C TRP A 347 14.24 -7.10 -12.63
N ILE A 348 15.12 -7.97 -13.13
CA ILE A 348 15.06 -8.47 -14.51
C ILE A 348 14.93 -9.99 -14.45
N LYS A 349 13.97 -10.54 -15.20
CA LYS A 349 13.78 -11.99 -15.33
C LYS A 349 13.49 -12.35 -16.78
N CYS A 350 14.16 -13.38 -17.29
CA CYS A 350 14.00 -13.82 -18.67
C CYS A 350 13.07 -15.05 -18.71
N PRO A 351 11.78 -14.89 -19.12
CA PRO A 351 10.80 -15.97 -19.08
C PRO A 351 11.17 -17.14 -20.00
N PHE A 352 11.91 -16.87 -21.08
CA PHE A 352 12.26 -17.87 -22.09
C PHE A 352 13.68 -18.46 -21.93
N ALA A 353 14.41 -18.11 -20.86
CA ALA A 353 15.78 -18.57 -20.67
C ALA A 353 15.91 -20.08 -20.42
N LYS A 354 14.85 -20.74 -19.93
CA LYS A 354 14.81 -22.18 -19.65
C LYS A 354 13.68 -22.82 -20.44
N GLY A 355 13.99 -23.52 -21.52
CA GLY A 355 13.01 -24.25 -22.34
C GLY A 355 13.25 -24.07 -23.83
N ASN A 356 12.52 -24.83 -24.66
CA ASN A 356 12.56 -24.69 -26.11
C ASN A 356 11.37 -23.84 -26.58
N PHE A 357 11.50 -22.52 -26.39
CA PHE A 357 10.47 -21.55 -26.78
C PHE A 357 10.70 -20.94 -28.16
N SER A 358 11.88 -21.16 -28.75
CA SER A 358 12.24 -20.65 -30.06
C SER A 358 11.33 -21.26 -31.12
N VAL A 359 10.55 -20.43 -31.80
CA VAL A 359 9.67 -20.84 -32.91
C VAL A 359 10.40 -20.85 -34.26
N TRP A 360 11.66 -20.44 -34.28
CA TRP A 360 12.52 -20.38 -35.46
C TRP A 360 13.99 -20.62 -35.07
N THR A 361 14.82 -20.99 -36.05
CA THR A 361 16.27 -21.17 -35.88
C THR A 361 17.02 -20.63 -37.08
N ALA A 362 18.16 -19.97 -36.84
CA ALA A 362 19.14 -19.67 -37.88
C ALA A 362 20.34 -20.59 -37.73
N LYS A 363 20.75 -21.22 -38.83
CA LYS A 363 21.96 -22.03 -38.90
C LYS A 363 22.81 -21.55 -40.06
N VAL A 364 24.12 -21.70 -39.91
CA VAL A 364 25.06 -21.45 -40.98
C VAL A 364 25.55 -22.80 -41.50
N THR A 365 25.40 -23.03 -42.80
CA THR A 365 25.76 -24.28 -43.46
C THR A 365 26.76 -24.01 -44.58
N SER A 366 27.65 -24.98 -44.81
CA SER A 366 28.69 -24.91 -45.83
C SER A 366 28.43 -25.99 -46.87
N LYS A 367 28.29 -25.62 -48.14
CA LYS A 367 28.10 -26.56 -49.25
C LYS A 367 28.98 -26.14 -50.43
N ASP A 368 29.84 -27.04 -50.89
CA ASP A 368 30.74 -26.83 -52.03
C ASP A 368 31.64 -25.57 -51.91
N GLY A 369 32.08 -25.24 -50.68
CA GLY A 369 32.90 -24.05 -50.40
C GLY A 369 32.12 -22.73 -50.33
N GLN A 370 30.82 -22.74 -50.61
CA GLN A 370 29.90 -21.61 -50.46
C GLN A 370 29.18 -21.70 -49.11
N GLN A 371 29.06 -20.58 -48.39
CA GLN A 371 28.35 -20.50 -47.11
C GLN A 371 26.90 -20.04 -47.31
N TRP A 372 25.98 -20.63 -46.56
CA TRP A 372 24.56 -20.33 -46.59
C TRP A 372 24.03 -20.14 -45.17
N ALA A 373 23.11 -19.20 -44.99
CA ALA A 373 22.34 -19.07 -43.78
C ALA A 373 20.97 -19.72 -44.00
N GLU A 374 20.70 -20.81 -43.32
CA GLU A 374 19.40 -21.49 -43.34
C GLU A 374 18.55 -20.94 -42.18
N ILE A 375 17.46 -20.25 -42.50
CA ILE A 375 16.46 -19.81 -41.54
C ILE A 375 15.25 -20.72 -41.64
N SER A 376 14.92 -21.43 -40.55
CA SER A 376 13.73 -22.28 -40.47
C SER A 376 12.76 -21.77 -39.42
N THR A 377 11.45 -21.84 -39.68
CA THR A 377 10.41 -21.35 -38.75
C THR A 377 9.20 -22.27 -38.70
N TRP A 378 8.60 -22.41 -37.53
CA TRP A 378 7.39 -23.21 -37.28
C TRP A 378 6.11 -22.38 -37.38
N VAL A 379 6.25 -21.07 -37.59
CA VAL A 379 5.18 -20.10 -37.82
C VAL A 379 5.47 -19.30 -39.09
N LYS A 380 4.44 -18.68 -39.67
CA LYS A 380 4.67 -17.73 -40.77
C LYS A 380 5.29 -16.47 -40.18
N ALA A 381 6.51 -16.13 -40.60
CA ALA A 381 7.26 -15.01 -40.03
C ALA A 381 8.05 -14.26 -41.10
N SER A 382 8.36 -13.00 -40.83
CA SER A 382 9.25 -12.20 -41.68
C SER A 382 10.52 -11.84 -40.92
N PHE A 383 11.66 -12.00 -41.58
CA PHE A 383 12.97 -11.81 -40.98
C PHE A 383 13.75 -10.74 -41.72
N SER A 384 14.57 -10.00 -40.99
CA SER A 384 15.68 -9.23 -41.53
C SER A 384 16.98 -9.96 -41.26
N ILE A 385 17.82 -10.05 -42.29
CA ILE A 385 19.19 -10.56 -42.18
C ILE A 385 20.17 -9.45 -42.54
N SER A 386 21.24 -9.36 -41.76
CA SER A 386 22.39 -8.52 -42.04
C SER A 386 23.66 -9.28 -41.76
N VAL A 387 24.69 -8.98 -42.53
CA VAL A 387 26.00 -9.60 -42.44
C VAL A 387 26.96 -8.56 -41.85
N CYS A 388 27.67 -8.94 -40.79
CA CYS A 388 28.52 -8.03 -40.02
C CYS A 388 29.89 -8.66 -39.76
N GLU A 389 30.90 -7.82 -39.62
CA GLU A 389 32.28 -8.24 -39.42
C GLU A 389 32.63 -8.27 -37.93
N MET A 390 33.30 -9.33 -37.50
CA MET A 390 33.79 -9.46 -36.15
C MET A 390 35.24 -9.00 -36.06
N ASN A 391 35.42 -7.68 -36.01
CA ASN A 391 36.67 -7.07 -35.55
C ASN A 391 36.74 -7.16 -34.01
N PRO A 392 37.92 -7.24 -33.35
CA PRO A 392 38.18 -7.83 -32.00
C PRO A 392 37.39 -7.30 -30.78
N SER A 393 36.35 -6.50 -30.99
CA SER A 393 35.28 -6.20 -30.05
C SER A 393 34.14 -7.23 -30.08
N PRO A 394 33.40 -7.45 -28.98
CA PRO A 394 32.22 -8.32 -28.92
C PRO A 394 30.98 -7.77 -29.66
N GLN A 395 31.09 -6.64 -30.35
CA GLN A 395 29.99 -5.99 -31.05
C GLN A 395 30.18 -6.10 -32.56
N CYS A 396 29.22 -6.76 -33.22
CA CYS A 396 29.24 -6.95 -34.66
C CYS A 396 29.00 -5.60 -35.37
N LYS A 397 30.05 -5.03 -35.98
CA LYS A 397 29.94 -3.77 -36.74
C LYS A 397 29.41 -4.08 -38.13
N GLN A 398 28.38 -3.34 -38.54
CA GLN A 398 27.78 -3.47 -39.86
C GLN A 398 28.81 -3.08 -40.92
N ILE A 399 28.94 -3.91 -41.96
CA ILE A 399 29.80 -3.62 -43.10
C ILE A 399 29.17 -2.48 -43.91
N GLU A 400 29.90 -1.40 -44.16
CA GLU A 400 29.42 -0.26 -44.95
C GLU A 400 29.01 -0.71 -46.36
N GLY A 401 27.79 -0.36 -46.78
CA GLY A 401 27.22 -0.75 -48.08
C GLY A 401 26.34 -2.02 -48.06
N ASN A 402 26.32 -2.78 -46.97
CA ASN A 402 25.48 -3.97 -46.86
C ASN A 402 24.05 -3.61 -46.44
N LYS A 403 23.08 -3.86 -47.33
CA LYS A 403 21.66 -3.58 -47.09
C LYS A 403 21.02 -4.71 -46.27
N PHE A 404 20.15 -4.34 -45.32
CA PHE A 404 19.26 -5.31 -44.67
C PHE A 404 18.39 -5.97 -45.73
N GLN A 405 18.41 -7.29 -45.79
CA GLN A 405 17.50 -8.04 -46.64
C GLN A 405 16.34 -8.56 -45.80
N SER A 406 15.12 -8.20 -46.18
CA SER A 406 13.90 -8.68 -45.55
C SER A 406 13.25 -9.76 -46.42
N PHE A 407 12.79 -10.84 -45.80
CA PHE A 407 12.12 -11.94 -46.47
C PHE A 407 11.08 -12.57 -45.55
N SER A 408 10.09 -13.25 -46.13
CA SER A 408 9.06 -13.99 -45.38
C SER A 408 9.24 -15.48 -45.59
N VAL A 409 9.15 -16.25 -44.51
CA VAL A 409 9.22 -17.71 -44.53
C VAL A 409 7.87 -18.26 -44.10
N ASP A 410 7.31 -19.15 -44.91
CA ASP A 410 6.05 -19.81 -44.58
C ASP A 410 6.22 -20.79 -43.40
N LYS A 411 5.09 -21.12 -42.79
CA LYS A 411 5.01 -22.09 -41.70
C LYS A 411 5.67 -23.42 -42.06
N MET A 412 6.54 -23.92 -41.18
CA MET A 412 7.27 -25.19 -41.32
C MET A 412 8.16 -25.26 -42.58
N LYS A 413 8.57 -24.11 -43.12
CA LYS A 413 9.54 -24.03 -44.22
C LYS A 413 10.87 -23.47 -43.73
N HIS A 414 11.90 -23.66 -44.56
CA HIS A 414 13.19 -23.01 -44.44
C HIS A 414 13.44 -22.12 -45.66
N THR A 415 14.35 -21.19 -45.53
CA THR A 415 14.86 -20.37 -46.64
C THR A 415 16.36 -20.21 -46.47
N ASP A 416 17.08 -20.44 -47.56
CA ASP A 416 18.53 -20.32 -47.61
C ASP A 416 18.92 -18.95 -48.15
N PHE A 417 19.82 -18.29 -47.44
CA PHE A 417 20.40 -17.02 -47.82
C PHE A 417 21.88 -17.22 -48.18
N ASN A 418 22.24 -16.88 -49.41
CA ASN A 418 23.60 -17.03 -49.91
C ASN A 418 24.52 -15.95 -49.31
N LEU A 419 25.57 -16.37 -48.59
CA LEU A 419 26.60 -15.46 -48.08
C LEU A 419 27.66 -15.23 -49.16
N SER A 420 28.21 -14.01 -49.23
CA SER A 420 29.26 -13.68 -50.20
C SER A 420 30.44 -14.66 -50.12
N LYS A 421 31.08 -14.98 -51.26
CA LYS A 421 32.28 -15.83 -51.32
C LYS A 421 33.45 -15.31 -50.47
N SER A 422 33.52 -13.99 -50.25
CA SER A 422 34.51 -13.34 -49.38
C SER A 422 34.24 -13.52 -47.88
N ALA A 423 33.13 -14.15 -47.47
CA ALA A 423 32.77 -14.35 -46.06
C ALA A 423 33.70 -15.33 -45.31
N CYS A 424 34.59 -16.03 -46.00
CA CYS A 424 35.60 -16.91 -45.41
C CYS A 424 37.00 -16.28 -45.33
N GLU A 425 37.21 -15.10 -45.92
CA GLU A 425 38.46 -14.33 -45.81
C GLU A 425 38.49 -13.46 -44.54
N VAL A 426 37.29 -13.14 -44.02
CA VAL A 426 37.07 -12.33 -42.82
C VAL A 426 36.10 -13.11 -41.93
N CYS A 427 36.31 -13.20 -40.62
CA CYS A 427 35.34 -13.86 -39.73
C CYS A 427 34.05 -13.04 -39.68
N VAL A 428 33.05 -13.49 -40.44
CA VAL A 428 31.75 -12.84 -40.61
C VAL A 428 30.70 -13.48 -39.70
N CYS A 429 29.76 -12.70 -39.18
CA CYS A 429 28.58 -13.20 -38.50
C CYS A 429 27.31 -12.74 -39.21
N ILE A 430 26.24 -13.51 -39.05
CA ILE A 430 24.90 -13.09 -39.46
C ILE A 430 24.13 -12.61 -38.24
N LYS A 431 23.45 -11.48 -38.40
CA LYS A 431 22.48 -10.97 -37.43
C LYS A 431 21.10 -11.10 -38.04
N VAL A 432 20.27 -11.95 -37.44
CA VAL A 432 18.92 -12.28 -37.88
C VAL A 432 17.91 -11.77 -36.86
N GLN A 433 16.87 -11.08 -37.31
CA GLN A 433 15.83 -10.58 -36.42
C GLN A 433 14.45 -10.75 -37.07
N ARG A 434 13.47 -11.22 -36.29
CA ARG A 434 12.08 -11.25 -36.72
C ARG A 434 11.48 -9.83 -36.74
N VAL A 435 10.89 -9.42 -37.85
CA VAL A 435 10.43 -8.03 -38.10
C VAL A 435 8.92 -7.87 -38.22
N ASP A 436 8.16 -8.96 -38.32
CA ASP A 436 6.69 -8.93 -38.31
C ASP A 436 6.08 -8.78 -36.91
N VAL A 437 6.91 -8.82 -35.86
CA VAL A 437 6.53 -8.63 -34.47
C VAL A 437 7.05 -7.32 -33.89
N ARG A 438 6.45 -6.85 -32.78
CA ARG A 438 6.86 -5.61 -32.10
C ARG A 438 8.04 -5.82 -31.17
N PHE A 439 8.10 -6.96 -30.49
CA PHE A 439 9.14 -7.27 -29.52
C PHE A 439 9.94 -8.47 -30.01
N SER A 440 11.08 -8.21 -30.65
CA SER A 440 12.03 -9.23 -31.08
C SER A 440 13.43 -8.87 -30.66
N VAL A 441 14.23 -9.92 -30.45
CA VAL A 441 15.65 -9.80 -30.13
C VAL A 441 16.46 -10.25 -31.34
N PRO A 442 17.48 -9.48 -31.78
CA PRO A 442 18.36 -9.95 -32.83
C PRO A 442 19.23 -11.11 -32.34
N VAL A 443 19.32 -12.16 -33.15
CA VAL A 443 20.17 -13.32 -32.92
C VAL A 443 21.43 -13.19 -33.76
N LEU A 444 22.59 -13.29 -33.10
CA LEU A 444 23.88 -13.32 -33.76
C LEU A 444 24.34 -14.76 -33.91
N GLN A 445 24.66 -15.18 -35.13
CA GLN A 445 25.19 -16.51 -35.43
C GLN A 445 26.56 -16.38 -36.11
N CYS A 446 27.58 -16.94 -35.48
CA CYS A 446 28.99 -16.81 -35.88
C CYS A 446 29.67 -18.16 -36.18
N ASP A 447 28.94 -19.28 -36.18
CA ASP A 447 29.49 -20.64 -36.39
C ASP A 447 29.86 -20.92 -37.87
N LEU A 448 30.69 -20.07 -38.47
CA LEU A 448 31.26 -20.32 -39.80
C LEU A 448 32.40 -21.34 -39.69
N GLN A 449 32.30 -22.44 -40.43
CA GLN A 449 33.35 -23.46 -40.52
C GLN A 449 34.68 -22.93 -41.12
N CYS A 450 34.67 -21.73 -41.69
CA CYS A 450 35.83 -21.07 -42.30
C CYS A 450 36.81 -20.46 -41.28
N CYS A 451 36.40 -20.15 -40.05
CA CYS A 451 37.29 -19.60 -39.02
C CYS A 451 38.14 -20.67 -38.32
N LYS A 452 38.67 -21.66 -39.06
CA LYS A 452 39.53 -22.72 -38.49
C LYS A 452 40.89 -22.22 -37.98
N TYR A 453 41.28 -20.99 -38.29
CA TYR A 453 42.60 -20.46 -37.90
C TYR A 453 42.61 -19.23 -36.98
N ILE A 454 41.47 -18.61 -36.65
CA ILE A 454 41.48 -17.38 -35.85
C ILE A 454 40.28 -17.38 -34.90
N CYS A 455 40.31 -18.21 -33.85
CA CYS A 455 39.51 -18.05 -32.62
C CYS A 455 39.90 -19.16 -31.61
N LYS A 456 41.19 -19.29 -31.25
CA LYS A 456 41.60 -20.00 -30.03
C LYS A 456 41.96 -18.97 -28.97
N GLY A 457 40.95 -18.50 -28.25
CA GLY A 457 41.11 -17.79 -26.99
C GLY A 457 40.57 -18.65 -25.86
N ASP A 458 41.38 -19.57 -25.36
CA ASP A 458 41.51 -19.89 -23.92
C ASP A 458 42.38 -21.13 -23.70
N LYS A 459 43.59 -20.91 -23.15
CA LYS A 459 44.11 -21.56 -21.93
C LYS A 459 45.60 -21.22 -21.67
N ILE A 460 45.82 -20.48 -20.58
CA ILE A 460 46.81 -20.68 -19.50
C ILE A 460 48.29 -20.95 -19.88
N ALA A 461 49.12 -19.96 -19.52
CA ALA A 461 50.48 -19.99 -18.97
C ALA A 461 51.74 -20.30 -19.83
N ALA A 462 52.77 -19.50 -19.49
CA ALA A 462 54.22 -19.67 -19.57
C ALA A 462 54.94 -19.43 -20.91
N GLU A 463 55.84 -18.42 -20.87
CA GLU A 463 57.08 -18.23 -21.63
C GLU A 463 57.12 -18.69 -23.10
N ALA A 464 57.13 -17.72 -24.04
CA ALA A 464 58.12 -17.68 -25.13
C ALA A 464 57.97 -16.40 -25.97
N THR A 465 59.12 -15.89 -26.37
CA THR A 465 59.44 -14.78 -27.26
C THR A 465 58.98 -14.95 -28.71
N PHE A 466 58.58 -13.82 -29.33
CA PHE A 466 58.66 -13.41 -30.74
C PHE A 466 58.25 -14.39 -31.86
N GLU A 467 57.31 -13.97 -32.73
CA GLU A 467 57.62 -13.41 -34.07
C GLU A 467 56.35 -12.97 -34.82
N ILE A 468 56.47 -11.89 -35.58
CA ILE A 468 55.49 -11.45 -36.57
C ILE A 468 55.68 -12.36 -37.79
N VAL A 469 54.68 -13.16 -38.13
CA VAL A 469 54.56 -13.73 -39.47
C VAL A 469 53.13 -13.53 -39.95
N ALA A 470 52.98 -12.84 -41.08
CA ALA A 470 51.76 -12.82 -41.83
C ALA A 470 51.63 -14.17 -42.55
N CYS A 471 50.56 -14.90 -42.24
CA CYS A 471 50.22 -16.28 -42.64
C CYS A 471 51.11 -17.39 -42.07
#